data_AF-A0A1Y4QR47-F1
#
_entry.id   AF-A0A1Y4QR47-F1
#
_cell.length_a   1.000
_cell.length_b   1.000
_cell.length_c   1.000
_cell.angle_alpha   90.00
_cell.angle_beta   90.00
_cell.angle_gamma   90.00
#
_symmetry.space_group_name_H-M   'P 1'
#
loop_
_entity.id
_entity.type
_entity.pdbx_description
1 polymer ?
#
loop_
_entity_poly.entity_id
_entity_poly.type
_entity_poly.pdbx_seq_one_letter_code
_entity_poly.pdbx_strand_id
1 'polypeptide(L)'
;MRAVESMRKQFEMWRSKQIYFGDTPEAILRTKASLLNIDEVRALLRDNKRKLSNVNYIQKFFWWILTTISVALIATGIVGLRNIAQTLPNVLGNAVGVFFVAILGYLIFVTTIAVVIQSLKNSVENRVEILQEVLDRKEEKNETTLVSKTSK
;
A
#
# COMPACT_ATOMS: atom_id res chain seq x y z
N MET A 1 0.36 32.89 17.74
CA MET A 1 0.13 33.00 16.27
C MET A 1 1.23 32.33 15.44
N ARG A 2 2.53 32.55 15.68
CA ARG A 2 3.63 31.96 14.88
C ARG A 2 3.69 30.42 14.79
N ALA A 3 3.32 29.71 15.86
CA ALA A 3 3.37 28.23 15.89
C ALA A 3 2.31 27.57 14.99
N VAL A 4 1.14 28.19 14.85
CA VAL A 4 0.04 27.69 14.01
C VAL A 4 0.39 27.87 12.53
N GLU A 5 1.04 28.97 12.17
CA GLU A 5 1.54 29.21 10.81
C GLU A 5 2.71 28.28 10.44
N SER A 6 3.61 27.97 11.37
CA SER A 6 4.68 27.00 11.12
C SER A 6 4.13 25.58 10.97
N MET A 7 3.10 25.21 11.74
CA MET A 7 2.42 23.92 11.58
C MET A 7 1.67 23.86 10.25
N ARG A 8 0.97 24.92 9.87
CA ARG A 8 0.26 24.99 8.58
C ARG A 8 1.21 24.88 7.40
N LYS A 9 2.36 25.57 7.42
CA LYS A 9 3.40 25.44 6.38
C LYS A 9 4.03 24.05 6.32
N GLN A 10 4.28 23.41 7.46
CA GLN A 10 4.76 22.03 7.48
C GLN A 10 3.70 21.05 6.97
N PHE A 11 2.42 21.27 7.30
CA PHE A 11 1.30 20.47 6.82
C PHE A 11 1.06 20.68 5.32
N GLU A 12 1.19 21.90 4.81
CA GLU A 12 1.11 22.20 3.38
C GLU A 12 2.32 21.66 2.60
N MET A 13 3.54 21.70 3.17
CA MET A 13 4.71 21.03 2.60
C MET A 13 4.58 19.50 2.63
N TRP A 14 4.00 18.94 3.69
CA TRP A 14 3.71 17.51 3.78
C TRP A 14 2.62 17.11 2.79
N ARG A 15 1.56 17.92 2.65
CA ARG A 15 0.45 17.75 1.69
C ARG A 15 0.91 17.91 0.24
N SER A 16 1.77 18.89 -0.07
CA SER A 16 2.32 19.08 -1.42
C SER A 16 3.32 17.99 -1.77
N LYS A 17 4.09 17.49 -0.80
CA LYS A 17 4.85 16.26 -0.96
C LYS A 17 3.93 15.05 -1.13
N GLN A 18 2.76 15.00 -0.48
CA GLN A 18 1.76 13.95 -0.69
C GLN A 18 1.16 13.96 -2.10
N ILE A 19 1.05 15.12 -2.77
CA ILE A 19 0.71 15.19 -4.21
C ILE A 19 1.75 14.45 -5.07
N TYR A 20 2.95 14.16 -4.53
CA TYR A 20 3.99 13.35 -5.16
C TYR A 20 4.31 12.03 -4.45
N PHE A 21 3.60 11.67 -3.36
CA PHE A 21 3.68 10.34 -2.71
C PHE A 21 2.51 9.41 -3.07
N GLY A 22 1.54 9.88 -3.86
CA GLY A 22 0.54 9.06 -4.54
C GLY A 22 0.76 9.16 -6.04
N ASP A 23 0.42 8.09 -6.77
CA ASP A 23 0.29 8.00 -8.24
C ASP A 23 0.76 9.21 -9.05
N THR A 24 1.80 9.03 -9.89
CA THR A 24 1.92 9.94 -11.05
C THR A 24 0.56 9.92 -11.71
N PRO A 25 -0.09 11.10 -11.87
CA PRO A 25 -1.42 11.17 -12.46
C PRO A 25 -1.43 10.29 -13.69
N GLU A 26 -2.40 9.39 -13.80
CA GLU A 26 -2.44 8.36 -14.84
C GLU A 26 -2.20 8.96 -16.24
N ALA A 27 -2.73 10.18 -16.44
CA ALA A 27 -2.49 10.99 -17.63
C ALA A 27 -0.99 11.23 -17.91
N ILE A 28 -0.20 11.64 -16.91
CA ILE A 28 1.25 11.88 -17.05
C ILE A 28 1.98 10.56 -17.35
N LEU A 29 1.58 9.46 -16.70
CA LEU A 29 2.17 8.15 -16.95
C LEU A 29 1.85 7.66 -18.38
N ARG A 30 0.59 7.79 -18.82
CA ARG A 30 0.15 7.49 -20.19
C ARG A 30 0.92 8.32 -21.21
N THR A 31 1.02 9.63 -21.02
CA THR A 31 1.76 10.51 -21.93
C THR A 31 3.23 10.11 -22.00
N LYS A 32 3.89 9.92 -20.86
CA LYS A 32 5.31 9.50 -20.82
C LYS A 32 5.52 8.13 -21.49
N ALA A 33 4.65 7.16 -21.22
CA ALA A 33 4.72 5.83 -21.84
C ALA A 33 4.47 5.88 -23.35
N SER A 34 3.58 6.76 -23.82
CA SER A 34 3.29 6.93 -25.24
C SER A 34 4.47 7.50 -26.04
N LEU A 35 5.34 8.28 -25.39
CA LEU A 35 6.55 8.87 -25.99
C LEU A 35 7.75 7.91 -26.05
N LEU A 36 7.74 6.83 -25.26
CA LEU A 36 8.82 5.85 -25.19
C LEU A 36 8.73 4.81 -26.32
N ASN A 37 9.85 4.16 -26.64
CA ASN A 37 9.89 3.04 -27.57
C ASN A 37 9.27 1.76 -26.95
N ILE A 38 8.85 0.82 -27.78
CA ILE A 38 8.21 -0.44 -27.34
C ILE A 38 9.06 -1.19 -26.31
N ASP A 39 10.36 -1.30 -26.56
CA ASP A 39 11.28 -1.99 -25.64
C ASP A 39 11.45 -1.28 -24.31
N GLU A 40 11.43 0.06 -24.30
CA GLU A 40 11.50 0.87 -23.08
C GLU A 40 10.22 0.74 -22.25
N VAL A 41 9.05 0.74 -22.90
CA VAL A 41 7.76 0.49 -22.23
C VAL A 41 7.74 -0.93 -21.64
N ARG A 42 8.26 -1.93 -22.36
CA ARG A 42 8.35 -3.32 -21.89
C ARG A 42 9.29 -3.47 -20.70
N ALA A 43 10.42 -2.75 -20.68
CA ALA A 43 11.33 -2.71 -19.54
C ALA A 43 10.64 -2.09 -18.30
N LEU A 44 9.97 -0.95 -18.47
CA LEU A 44 9.21 -0.30 -17.39
C LEU A 44 8.08 -1.20 -16.87
N LEU A 45 7.38 -1.90 -17.74
CA LEU A 45 6.34 -2.86 -17.36
C LEU A 45 6.92 -3.99 -16.50
N ARG A 46 8.07 -4.54 -16.88
CA ARG A 46 8.76 -5.60 -16.12
C ARG A 46 9.15 -5.12 -14.73
N ASP A 47 9.70 -3.91 -14.62
CA ASP A 47 10.08 -3.32 -13.34
C ASP A 47 8.86 -3.08 -12.44
N ASN A 48 7.75 -2.60 -12.99
CA ASN A 48 6.52 -2.41 -12.22
C ASN A 48 5.87 -3.76 -11.83
N LYS A 49 5.90 -4.79 -12.69
CA LYS A 49 5.47 -6.15 -12.32
C LYS A 49 6.32 -6.74 -11.20
N ARG A 50 7.63 -6.50 -11.20
CA ARG A 50 8.53 -6.90 -10.10
C ARG A 50 8.19 -6.16 -8.80
N LYS A 51 7.93 -4.85 -8.87
CA LYS A 51 7.47 -4.07 -7.71
C LYS A 51 6.14 -4.60 -7.17
N LEU A 52 5.20 -4.93 -8.04
CA LEU A 52 3.91 -5.50 -7.66
C LEU A 52 4.08 -6.83 -6.92
N SER A 53 4.95 -7.71 -7.43
CA SER A 53 5.29 -8.97 -6.78
C SER A 53 5.88 -8.75 -5.39
N ASN A 54 6.81 -7.80 -5.25
CA ASN A 54 7.40 -7.45 -3.95
C ASN A 54 6.35 -6.91 -2.97
N VAL A 55 5.44 -6.03 -3.42
CA VAL A 55 4.35 -5.50 -2.57
C VAL A 55 3.41 -6.63 -2.14
N ASN A 56 3.06 -7.55 -3.03
CA ASN A 56 2.25 -8.72 -2.70
C ASN A 56 2.96 -9.64 -1.68
N TYR A 57 4.28 -9.79 -1.78
CA TYR A 57 5.07 -10.51 -0.78
C TYR A 57 5.03 -9.81 0.58
N ILE A 58 5.25 -8.50 0.62
CA ILE A 58 5.17 -7.69 1.84
C ILE A 58 3.77 -7.81 2.47
N GLN A 59 2.70 -7.76 1.67
CA GLN A 59 1.33 -7.94 2.15
C GLN A 59 1.14 -9.31 2.81
N LYS A 60 1.58 -10.39 2.16
CA LYS A 60 1.48 -11.75 2.72
C LYS A 60 2.28 -11.90 4.02
N PHE A 61 3.49 -11.36 4.04
CA PHE A 61 4.35 -11.38 5.21
C PHE A 61 3.75 -10.58 6.37
N PHE A 62 3.17 -9.42 6.09
CA PHE A 62 2.44 -8.62 7.06
C PHE A 62 1.26 -9.40 7.67
N TRP A 63 0.44 -10.04 6.84
CA TRP A 63 -0.67 -10.87 7.33
C TRP A 63 -0.20 -12.03 8.22
N TRP A 64 0.92 -12.67 7.88
CA TRP A 64 1.48 -13.75 8.68
C TRP A 64 2.02 -13.28 10.03
N ILE A 65 2.71 -12.13 10.07
CA ILE A 65 3.14 -11.51 11.33
C ILE A 65 1.91 -11.13 12.16
N LEU A 66 0.91 -10.52 11.50
CA LEU A 66 -0.28 -10.02 12.16
C LEU A 66 -1.05 -11.15 12.87
N THR A 67 -1.24 -12.30 12.19
CA THR A 67 -1.91 -13.44 12.81
C THR A 67 -1.13 -13.96 14.00
N THR A 68 0.19 -14.09 13.88
CA THR A 68 1.07 -14.57 14.95
C THR A 68 1.02 -13.66 16.19
N ILE A 69 1.14 -12.34 16.01
CA ILE A 69 1.06 -11.37 17.09
C ILE A 69 -0.34 -11.37 17.72
N SER A 70 -1.39 -11.45 16.91
CA SER A 70 -2.78 -11.47 17.40
C SER A 70 -3.04 -12.67 18.31
N VAL A 71 -2.59 -13.86 17.90
CA VAL A 71 -2.72 -15.09 18.71
C VAL A 71 -1.96 -14.95 20.02
N ALA A 72 -0.72 -14.45 19.98
CA ALA A 72 0.08 -14.24 21.18
C ALA A 72 -0.60 -13.24 22.14
N LEU A 73 -1.07 -12.10 21.63
CA LEU A 73 -1.73 -11.06 22.42
C LEU A 73 -3.01 -11.59 23.10
N ILE A 74 -3.83 -12.34 22.37
CA ILE A 74 -5.05 -12.95 22.92
C ILE A 74 -4.70 -14.00 23.99
N ALA A 75 -3.75 -14.89 23.70
CA ALA A 75 -3.35 -15.94 24.64
C ALA A 75 -2.76 -15.34 25.94
N THR A 76 -1.81 -14.41 25.82
CA THR A 76 -1.22 -13.71 26.96
C THR A 76 -2.27 -12.91 27.73
N GLY A 77 -3.21 -12.27 27.03
CA GLY A 77 -4.34 -11.56 27.62
C GLY A 77 -5.23 -12.45 28.48
N ILE A 78 -5.67 -13.59 27.94
CA ILE A 78 -6.53 -14.54 28.65
C ILE A 78 -5.81 -15.10 29.88
N VAL A 79 -4.56 -15.55 29.74
CA VAL A 79 -3.78 -16.10 30.86
C VAL A 79 -3.51 -15.04 31.92
N GLY A 80 -3.15 -13.82 31.51
CA GLY A 80 -2.92 -12.70 32.42
C GLY A 80 -4.17 -12.31 33.20
N LEU A 81 -5.31 -12.17 32.51
CA LEU A 81 -6.59 -11.87 33.15
C LEU A 81 -7.04 -12.99 34.09
N ARG A 82 -6.83 -14.26 33.73
CA ARG A 82 -7.11 -15.40 34.59
C ARG A 82 -6.29 -15.34 35.88
N ASN A 83 -4.99 -15.06 35.78
CA ASN A 83 -4.13 -14.94 36.96
C ASN A 83 -4.58 -13.78 37.86
N ILE A 84 -4.89 -12.61 37.27
CA ILE A 84 -5.41 -11.45 38.02
C ILE A 84 -6.73 -11.79 38.71
N ALA A 85 -7.64 -12.50 38.03
CA ALA A 85 -8.92 -12.92 38.62
C ALA A 85 -8.72 -13.81 39.87
N GLN A 86 -7.67 -14.63 39.88
CA GLN A 86 -7.35 -15.53 40.99
C GLN A 86 -6.60 -14.83 42.12
N THR A 87 -5.67 -13.92 41.81
CA THR A 87 -4.79 -13.29 42.82
C THR A 87 -5.29 -11.95 43.33
N LEU A 88 -5.96 -11.16 42.48
CA LEU A 88 -6.35 -9.77 42.76
C LEU A 88 -7.74 -9.48 42.14
N PRO A 89 -8.82 -10.10 42.64
CA PRO A 89 -10.16 -9.99 42.04
C PRO A 89 -10.68 -8.54 42.03
N ASN A 90 -10.29 -7.73 43.03
CA ASN A 90 -10.74 -6.35 43.17
C ASN A 90 -10.27 -5.42 42.03
N VAL A 91 -9.21 -5.78 41.30
CA VAL A 91 -8.70 -4.98 40.16
C VAL A 91 -9.04 -5.60 38.81
N LEU A 92 -9.74 -6.74 38.77
CA LEU A 92 -10.07 -7.46 37.54
C LEU A 92 -10.85 -6.59 36.55
N GLY A 93 -11.86 -5.85 37.02
CA GLY A 93 -12.66 -4.97 36.17
C GLY A 93 -11.81 -3.91 35.46
N ASN A 94 -10.86 -3.31 36.17
CA ASN A 94 -9.92 -2.34 35.60
C ASN A 94 -8.95 -3.00 34.61
N ALA A 95 -8.41 -4.18 34.96
CA ALA A 95 -7.51 -4.94 34.09
C ALA A 95 -8.18 -5.36 32.77
N VAL A 96 -9.44 -5.81 32.83
CA VAL A 96 -10.25 -6.11 31.64
C VAL A 96 -10.44 -4.86 30.79
N GLY A 97 -10.78 -3.72 31.40
CA GLY A 97 -10.93 -2.44 30.70
C GLY A 97 -9.65 -2.02 29.96
N VAL A 98 -8.50 -2.08 30.63
CA VAL A 98 -7.19 -1.78 30.02
C VAL A 98 -6.88 -2.73 28.86
N PHE A 99 -7.18 -4.02 29.02
CA PHE A 99 -6.98 -5.01 27.98
C PHE A 99 -7.80 -4.72 26.71
N PHE A 100 -9.07 -4.31 26.87
CA PHE A 100 -9.89 -3.90 25.73
C PHE A 100 -9.36 -2.64 25.03
N VAL A 101 -8.93 -1.63 25.79
CA VAL A 101 -8.33 -0.42 25.22
C VAL A 101 -7.05 -0.76 24.44
N ALA A 102 -6.23 -1.67 24.96
CA ALA A 102 -5.02 -2.14 24.26
C ALA A 102 -5.36 -2.85 22.94
N ILE A 103 -6.39 -3.71 22.92
CA ILE A 103 -6.86 -4.36 21.69
C ILE A 103 -7.35 -3.31 20.68
N LEU A 104 -8.13 -2.32 21.11
CA LEU A 104 -8.62 -1.27 20.22
C LEU A 104 -7.47 -0.47 19.61
N GLY A 105 -6.48 -0.07 20.42
CA GLY A 105 -5.29 0.62 19.92
C GLY A 105 -4.51 -0.22 18.91
N TYR A 106 -4.34 -1.52 19.19
CA TYR A 106 -3.73 -2.46 18.26
C TYR A 106 -4.49 -2.55 16.93
N LEU A 107 -5.82 -2.66 16.94
CA LEU A 107 -6.64 -2.74 15.73
C LEU A 107 -6.51 -1.48 14.85
N ILE A 108 -6.47 -0.30 15.46
CA ILE A 108 -6.28 0.97 14.74
C ILE A 108 -4.91 0.99 14.05
N PHE A 109 -3.86 0.60 14.78
CA PHE A 109 -2.50 0.53 14.24
C PHE A 109 -2.39 -0.44 13.06
N VAL A 110 -2.96 -1.64 13.20
CA VAL A 110 -2.99 -2.67 12.15
C VAL A 110 -3.72 -2.17 10.91
N THR A 111 -4.89 -1.55 11.10
CA THR A 111 -5.68 -1.01 10.00
C THR A 111 -4.92 0.08 9.25
N THR A 112 -4.20 0.94 9.97
CA THR A 112 -3.37 2.01 9.36
C THR A 112 -2.30 1.43 8.45
N ILE A 113 -1.58 0.40 8.91
CA ILE A 113 -0.56 -0.27 8.08
C ILE A 113 -1.20 -0.97 6.87
N ALA A 114 -2.32 -1.65 7.07
CA ALA A 114 -3.04 -2.34 5.99
C ALA A 114 -3.45 -1.35 4.88
N VAL A 115 -3.95 -0.16 5.25
CA VAL A 115 -4.31 0.90 4.29
C VAL A 115 -3.08 1.38 3.50
N VAL A 116 -1.93 1.55 4.14
CA VAL A 116 -0.69 1.96 3.45
C VAL A 116 -0.23 0.91 2.44
N ILE A 117 -0.23 -0.37 2.82
CA ILE A 117 0.14 -1.47 1.92
C ILE A 117 -0.84 -1.56 0.75
N GLN A 118 -2.15 -1.46 1.03
CA GLN A 118 -3.20 -1.49 0.01
C GLN A 118 -3.05 -0.32 -0.97
N SER A 119 -2.77 0.89 -0.47
CA SER A 119 -2.54 2.08 -1.31
C SER A 119 -1.34 1.90 -2.24
N LEU A 120 -0.22 1.38 -1.72
CA LEU A 120 0.96 1.09 -2.55
C LEU A 120 0.67 0.03 -3.61
N LYS A 121 -0.07 -1.02 -3.24
CA LYS A 121 -0.48 -2.08 -4.17
C LYS A 121 -1.33 -1.51 -5.30
N ASN A 122 -2.39 -0.79 -4.98
CA ASN A 122 -3.30 -0.21 -5.96
C ASN A 122 -2.56 0.73 -6.92
N SER A 123 -1.64 1.56 -6.40
CA SER A 123 -0.82 2.45 -7.22
C SER A 123 0.04 1.69 -8.23
N VAL A 124 0.69 0.60 -7.79
CA VAL A 124 1.55 -0.19 -8.67
C VAL A 124 0.72 -1.00 -9.67
N GLU A 125 -0.41 -1.56 -9.26
CA GLU A 125 -1.34 -2.27 -10.15
C GLU A 125 -1.82 -1.37 -11.29
N ASN A 126 -2.28 -0.17 -10.95
CA ASN A 126 -2.73 0.82 -11.92
C ASN A 126 -1.62 1.20 -12.92
N ARG A 127 -0.39 1.39 -12.45
CA ARG A 127 0.77 1.64 -13.34
C ARG A 127 1.03 0.46 -14.28
N VAL A 128 0.92 -0.78 -13.79
CA VAL A 128 1.09 -1.98 -14.62
C VAL A 128 0.00 -2.05 -15.69
N GLU A 129 -1.26 -1.80 -15.32
CA GLU A 129 -2.41 -1.80 -16.23
C GLU A 129 -2.23 -0.78 -17.36
N ILE A 130 -1.90 0.47 -17.01
CA ILE A 130 -1.66 1.54 -17.99
C ILE A 130 -0.50 1.20 -18.94
N LEU A 131 0.60 0.67 -18.41
CA LEU A 131 1.76 0.31 -19.24
C LEU A 131 1.45 -0.84 -20.19
N GLN A 132 0.64 -1.81 -19.75
CA GLN A 132 0.17 -2.91 -20.59
C GLN A 132 -0.73 -2.36 -21.72
N GLU A 133 -1.71 -1.52 -21.40
CA GLU A 133 -2.61 -0.89 -22.37
C GLU A 133 -1.87 -0.02 -23.41
N VAL A 134 -0.80 0.67 -23.01
CA VAL A 134 0.04 1.45 -23.94
C VAL A 134 0.91 0.55 -24.82
N LEU A 135 1.44 -0.55 -24.27
CA LEU A 135 2.24 -1.52 -25.01
C LEU A 135 1.40 -2.19 -26.11
N ASP A 136 0.22 -2.70 -25.73
CA ASP A 136 -0.68 -3.42 -26.64
C ASP A 136 -1.08 -2.53 -27.84
N ARG A 137 -1.41 -1.25 -27.59
CA ARG A 137 -1.69 -0.26 -28.64
C ARG A 137 -0.50 0.02 -29.57
N LYS A 138 0.72 0.04 -29.03
CA LYS A 138 1.92 0.29 -29.83
C LYS A 138 2.25 -0.93 -30.71
N GLU A 139 2.07 -2.14 -30.19
CA GLU A 139 2.27 -3.38 -30.94
C GLU A 139 1.26 -3.49 -32.09
N GLU A 140 -0.04 -3.24 -31.84
CA GLU A 140 -1.09 -3.23 -32.86
C GLU A 140 -0.81 -2.22 -34.01
N LYS A 141 -0.35 -1.02 -33.65
CA LYS A 141 0.02 0.02 -34.63
C LYS A 141 1.24 -0.38 -35.47
N ASN A 142 2.18 -1.11 -34.88
CA ASN A 142 3.38 -1.55 -35.58
C ASN A 142 3.06 -2.67 -36.58
N GLU A 143 2.18 -3.61 -36.21
CA GLU A 143 1.70 -4.68 -37.09
C GLU A 143 0.93 -4.14 -38.30
N THR A 144 -0.01 -3.21 -38.10
CA THR A 144 -0.75 -2.57 -39.20
C THR A 144 0.15 -1.78 -40.16
N THR A 145 1.23 -1.19 -39.65
CA THR A 145 2.22 -0.47 -40.47
C THR A 145 3.10 -1.42 -41.29
N LEU A 146 3.41 -2.61 -40.76
CA LEU A 146 4.17 -3.64 -41.48
C LEU A 146 3.32 -4.28 -42.59
N VAL A 147 2.07 -4.62 -42.30
CA VAL A 147 1.14 -5.22 -43.28
C VAL A 147 0.87 -4.30 -44.48
N SER A 148 0.74 -2.99 -44.24
CA SER A 148 0.53 -2.00 -45.32
C SER A 148 1.77 -1.74 -46.17
N LYS A 149 2.99 -1.98 -45.65
CA LYS A 149 4.24 -1.88 -46.41
C LYS A 149 4.53 -3.11 -47.28
N THR A 150 4.07 -4.29 -46.88
CA THR A 150 4.23 -5.54 -47.64
C THR A 150 3.19 -5.73 -48.75
N SER A 151 2.15 -4.89 -48.78
CA SER A 151 1.05 -4.95 -49.76
C SER A 151 1.21 -3.95 -50.93
N LYS A 152 2.36 -3.27 -51.06
CA LYS A 152 2.75 -2.45 -52.21
C LYS A 152 3.91 -3.09 -52.94
#